data_AF-A0A662HML4-F1
#
_entry.id   AF-A0A662HML4-F1
#
_cell.length_a   1.000
_cell.length_b   1.000
_cell.length_c   1.000
_cell.angle_alpha   90.00
_cell.angle_beta   90.00
_cell.angle_gamma   90.00
#
_symmetry.space_group_name_H-M   'P 1'
#
loop_
_entity.id
_entity.type
_entity.pdbx_description
1 polymer ?
#
loop_
_entity_poly.entity_id
_entity_poly.type
_entity_poly.pdbx_seq_one_letter_code
_entity_poly.pdbx_strand_id
1 'polypeptide(L)'
;MVAETKKRSRRARRKAEEEEEGASEGASVVAPVAPVSPALRDELTEAITELIFDAQDVGFCLATLECDKRSECELVKKSKNLVLKVRRLFELQRRMARERRATSPPPTAYA
;
A
#
# COMPACT_ATOMS: atom_id res chain seq x y z
N MET A 1 33.99 57.60 -25.30
CA MET A 1 32.55 57.62 -24.97
C MET A 1 32.18 56.25 -24.41
N VAL A 2 32.62 55.90 -23.20
CA VAL A 2 31.89 56.01 -21.92
C VAL A 2 30.45 55.46 -22.00
N ALA A 3 30.34 54.18 -21.65
CA ALA A 3 29.37 53.58 -20.73
C ALA A 3 27.94 54.14 -20.68
N GLU A 4 26.94 53.41 -21.20
CA GLU A 4 25.56 53.54 -20.67
C GLU A 4 24.52 52.44 -20.96
N THR A 5 24.86 51.28 -21.53
CA THR A 5 23.82 50.33 -21.99
C THR A 5 23.66 49.03 -21.22
N LYS A 6 24.39 48.80 -20.11
CA LYS A 6 24.39 47.50 -19.41
C LYS A 6 23.68 47.45 -18.05
N LYS A 7 23.06 48.55 -17.59
CA LYS A 7 22.46 48.65 -16.24
C LYS A 7 20.92 48.59 -16.19
N ARG A 8 20.22 48.58 -17.32
CA ARG A 8 18.74 48.66 -17.34
C ARG A 8 18.00 47.32 -17.40
N SER A 9 18.68 46.23 -17.78
CA SER A 9 18.04 44.92 -18.02
C SER A 9 17.83 44.07 -16.76
N ARG A 10 18.55 44.33 -15.65
CA ARG A 10 18.45 43.48 -14.44
C ARG A 10 17.37 43.89 -13.43
N ARG A 11 16.74 45.06 -13.59
CA ARG A 11 15.76 45.58 -12.62
C ARG A 11 14.30 45.26 -12.95
N ALA A 12 14.02 44.77 -14.17
CA ALA A 12 12.68 44.39 -14.61
C ALA A 12 12.30 42.94 -14.26
N ARG A 13 13.27 42.09 -13.90
CA ARG A 13 13.01 40.66 -13.63
C ARG A 13 12.70 40.33 -12.18
N ARG A 14 12.86 41.28 -11.24
CA ARG A 14 12.59 41.07 -9.80
C ARG A 14 11.25 41.64 -9.32
N LYS A 15 10.40 42.11 -10.23
CA LYS A 15 9.16 42.81 -9.88
C LYS A 15 7.89 42.18 -10.48
N ALA A 16 7.99 40.93 -10.93
CA ALA A 16 6.90 40.13 -11.49
C ALA A 16 6.75 38.76 -10.78
N GLU A 17 7.40 38.57 -9.64
CA GLU A 17 7.32 37.33 -8.84
C GLU A 17 6.67 37.57 -7.45
N GLU A 18 6.15 38.78 -7.19
CA GLU A 18 5.47 39.15 -5.93
C GLU A 18 4.09 39.76 -6.26
N GLU A 19 3.24 39.11 -7.05
CA GLU A 19 1.82 39.52 -7.16
C GLU A 19 0.95 38.47 -7.89
N GLU A 20 1.04 37.19 -7.53
CA GLU A 20 -0.06 36.23 -7.74
C GLU A 20 0.17 35.01 -6.84
N GLU A 21 -0.91 34.39 -6.36
CA GLU A 21 -0.96 33.25 -5.42
C GLU A 21 -0.88 33.58 -3.92
N GLY A 22 -1.61 34.61 -3.51
CA GLY A 22 -2.41 34.51 -2.28
C GLY A 22 -3.80 34.02 -2.61
N ALA A 23 -4.05 32.69 -2.59
CA ALA A 23 -5.40 32.13 -2.43
C ALA A 23 -5.36 30.61 -2.20
N SER A 24 -5.65 30.20 -0.96
CA SER A 24 -6.49 29.03 -0.66
C SER A 24 -6.07 27.68 -1.24
N GLU A 25 -5.01 27.06 -0.70
CA GLU A 25 -4.89 25.60 -0.77
C GLU A 25 -5.51 24.96 0.47
N GLY A 26 -6.82 24.72 0.31
CA GLY A 26 -7.49 23.49 0.73
C GLY A 26 -7.18 22.98 2.12
N ALA A 27 -8.05 23.34 3.07
CA ALA A 27 -8.37 22.43 4.16
C ALA A 27 -8.69 21.06 3.55
N SER A 28 -7.75 20.12 3.70
CA SER A 28 -7.95 18.73 3.33
C SER A 28 -9.08 18.20 4.20
N VAL A 29 -10.29 18.25 3.64
CA VAL A 29 -11.46 17.58 4.20
C VAL A 29 -11.09 16.11 4.22
N VAL A 30 -10.72 15.61 5.39
CA VAL A 30 -10.60 14.18 5.66
C VAL A 30 -12.02 13.64 5.53
N ALA A 31 -12.40 13.30 4.31
CA ALA A 31 -13.64 12.60 4.05
C ALA A 31 -13.62 11.33 4.91
N PRO A 32 -14.67 11.06 5.71
CA PRO A 32 -14.71 9.85 6.50
C PRO A 32 -14.65 8.67 5.53
N VAL A 33 -13.59 7.87 5.62
CA VAL A 33 -13.42 6.66 4.82
C VAL A 33 -14.63 5.78 5.11
N ALA A 34 -15.50 5.63 4.12
CA ALA A 34 -16.71 4.85 4.26
C ALA A 34 -16.33 3.42 4.72
N PRO A 35 -17.07 2.83 5.68
CA PRO A 35 -16.78 1.49 6.14
C PRO A 35 -16.87 0.51 4.95
N VAL A 36 -15.76 -0.19 4.68
CA VAL A 36 -15.70 -1.23 3.64
C VAL A 36 -16.87 -2.21 3.85
N SER A 37 -17.60 -2.53 2.78
CA SER A 37 -18.78 -3.39 2.86
C SER A 37 -18.43 -4.79 3.40
N PRO A 38 -19.34 -5.46 4.12
CA PRO A 38 -19.16 -6.85 4.57
C PRO A 38 -18.83 -7.79 3.41
N ALA A 39 -19.56 -7.68 2.29
CA ALA A 39 -19.37 -8.52 1.11
C ALA A 39 -17.94 -8.46 0.55
N LEU A 40 -17.35 -7.26 0.42
CA LEU A 40 -15.96 -7.10 -0.05
C LEU A 40 -14.93 -7.71 0.93
N ARG A 41 -15.27 -7.80 2.21
CA ARG A 41 -14.39 -8.40 3.22
C ARG A 41 -14.44 -9.92 3.18
N ASP A 42 -15.60 -10.48 2.87
CA ASP A 42 -15.80 -11.92 2.70
C ASP A 42 -15.11 -12.38 1.42
N GLU A 43 -15.29 -11.65 0.31
CA GLU A 43 -14.58 -11.89 -0.96
C GLU A 43 -13.05 -11.80 -0.80
N LEU A 44 -12.55 -10.79 -0.08
CA LEU A 44 -11.13 -10.68 0.25
C LEU A 44 -10.65 -11.88 1.09
N THR A 45 -11.51 -12.40 1.96
CA THR A 45 -11.15 -13.53 2.82
C THR A 45 -11.08 -14.83 2.03
N GLU A 46 -11.98 -15.04 1.10
CA GLU A 46 -11.98 -16.17 0.17
C GLU A 46 -10.74 -16.13 -0.72
N ALA A 47 -10.47 -15.00 -1.38
CA ALA A 47 -9.30 -14.83 -2.24
C ALA A 47 -7.97 -15.04 -1.51
N ILE A 48 -7.83 -14.55 -0.27
CA ILE A 48 -6.63 -14.80 0.54
C ILE A 48 -6.52 -16.29 0.91
N THR A 49 -7.65 -16.93 1.21
CA THR A 49 -7.68 -18.35 1.59
C THR A 49 -7.22 -19.24 0.43
N GLU A 50 -7.74 -18.99 -0.78
CA GLU A 50 -7.29 -19.67 -2.00
C GLU A 50 -5.79 -19.46 -2.24
N LEU A 51 -5.32 -18.22 -2.16
CA LEU A 51 -3.90 -17.88 -2.33
C LEU A 51 -2.99 -18.62 -1.33
N ILE A 52 -3.47 -18.89 -0.13
CA ILE A 52 -2.71 -19.66 0.89
C ILE A 52 -2.56 -21.11 0.47
N PHE A 53 -3.63 -21.74 -0.04
CA PHE A 53 -3.56 -23.12 -0.51
C PHE A 53 -2.60 -23.24 -1.71
N ASP A 54 -2.72 -22.35 -2.69
CA ASP A 54 -1.80 -22.30 -3.83
C ASP A 54 -0.34 -22.10 -3.38
N ALA A 55 -0.11 -21.23 -2.41
CA ALA A 55 1.23 -21.00 -1.87
C ALA A 55 1.78 -22.22 -1.11
N GLN A 56 0.93 -23.00 -0.46
CA GLN A 56 1.34 -24.26 0.19
C GLN A 56 1.73 -25.30 -0.85
N ASP A 57 0.95 -25.43 -1.93
CA ASP A 57 1.25 -26.34 -3.05
C ASP A 57 2.57 -25.99 -3.71
N VAL A 58 2.81 -24.70 -3.98
CA VAL A 58 4.13 -24.22 -4.44
C VAL A 58 5.22 -24.56 -3.43
N GLY A 59 4.94 -24.42 -2.13
CA GLY A 59 5.85 -24.82 -1.06
C GLY A 59 6.23 -26.30 -1.10
N PHE A 60 5.26 -27.18 -1.32
CA PHE A 60 5.48 -28.63 -1.46
C PHE A 60 6.27 -28.95 -2.72
N CYS A 61 5.89 -28.39 -3.87
CA CYS A 61 6.62 -28.54 -5.12
C CYS A 61 8.08 -28.10 -4.98
N LEU A 62 8.34 -26.96 -4.32
CA LEU A 62 9.69 -26.51 -4.04
C LEU A 62 10.44 -27.46 -3.11
N ALA A 63 9.78 -28.10 -2.15
CA ALA A 63 10.40 -29.02 -1.20
C ALA A 63 10.91 -30.29 -1.89
N THR A 64 10.12 -30.82 -2.82
CA THR A 64 10.42 -32.02 -3.61
C THR A 64 11.21 -31.73 -4.89
N LEU A 65 11.41 -30.45 -5.25
CA LEU A 65 12.18 -30.07 -6.43
C LEU A 65 13.67 -30.44 -6.26
N GLU A 66 14.13 -31.35 -7.11
CA GLU A 66 15.54 -31.66 -7.29
C GLU A 66 16.16 -30.63 -8.24
N CYS A 67 17.06 -29.81 -7.72
CA CYS A 67 17.75 -28.77 -8.47
C CYS A 67 19.19 -28.68 -7.99
N ASP A 68 20.15 -28.94 -8.89
CA ASP A 68 21.58 -29.00 -8.56
C ASP A 68 22.12 -27.67 -7.98
N LYS A 69 21.53 -26.56 -8.40
CA LYS A 69 21.89 -25.19 -7.96
C LYS A 69 20.78 -24.54 -7.15
N ARG A 70 20.08 -25.30 -6.30
CA ARG A 70 18.92 -24.81 -5.52
C ARG A 70 19.22 -23.56 -4.68
N SER A 71 20.45 -23.41 -4.18
CA SER A 71 20.92 -22.24 -3.44
C SER A 71 21.02 -20.97 -4.29
N GLU A 72 21.37 -21.12 -5.57
CA GLU A 72 21.59 -20.02 -6.52
C GLU A 72 20.39 -19.78 -7.44
N CYS A 73 19.47 -20.74 -7.53
CA CYS A 73 18.31 -20.70 -8.40
C CYS A 73 17.36 -19.55 -8.04
N GLU A 74 17.24 -18.58 -8.94
CA GLU A 74 16.38 -17.41 -8.77
C GLU A 74 14.90 -17.77 -8.64
N LEU A 75 14.43 -18.81 -9.32
CA LEU A 75 13.05 -19.30 -9.18
C LEU A 75 12.79 -19.75 -7.74
N VAL A 76 13.68 -20.57 -7.18
CA VAL A 76 13.55 -21.05 -5.79
C VAL A 76 13.58 -19.90 -4.79
N LYS A 77 14.47 -18.91 -4.98
CA LYS A 77 14.54 -17.73 -4.11
C LYS A 77 13.25 -16.90 -4.16
N LYS A 78 12.75 -16.62 -5.37
CA LYS A 78 11.52 -15.83 -5.57
C LYS A 78 10.30 -16.55 -5.03
N SER A 79 10.17 -17.86 -5.26
CA SER A 79 9.05 -18.64 -4.77
C SER A 79 9.08 -18.79 -3.24
N LYS A 80 10.25 -18.96 -2.62
CA LYS A 80 10.39 -18.90 -1.15
C LYS A 80 9.95 -17.53 -0.59
N ASN A 81 10.37 -16.45 -1.24
CA ASN A 81 9.98 -15.10 -0.85
C ASN A 81 8.47 -14.87 -0.97
N LEU A 82 7.85 -15.39 -2.03
CA LEU A 82 6.40 -15.36 -2.24
C LEU A 82 5.67 -16.06 -1.09
N VAL A 83 6.06 -17.29 -0.74
CA VAL A 83 5.45 -18.05 0.38
C VAL A 83 5.55 -17.28 1.71
N LEU A 84 6.70 -16.63 1.99
CA LEU A 84 6.86 -15.80 3.19
C LEU A 84 5.93 -14.58 3.20
N LYS A 85 5.76 -13.92 2.05
CA LYS A 85 4.85 -12.77 1.92
C LYS A 85 3.38 -13.18 2.09
N VAL A 86 2.97 -14.32 1.52
CA VAL A 86 1.62 -14.86 1.67
C VAL A 86 1.34 -15.20 3.14
N ARG A 87 2.28 -15.81 3.85
CA ARG A 87 2.15 -16.04 5.31
C ARG A 87 1.94 -14.75 6.09
N ARG A 88 2.71 -13.70 5.78
CA ARG A 88 2.54 -12.39 6.42
C ARG A 88 1.19 -11.76 6.12
N LEU A 89 0.70 -11.88 4.89
CA LEU A 89 -0.64 -11.40 4.51
C LEU A 89 -1.72 -12.09 5.34
N PHE A 90 -1.62 -13.41 5.52
CA PHE A 90 -2.54 -14.18 6.35
C PHE A 90 -2.53 -13.75 7.82
N GLU A 91 -1.35 -13.52 8.40
CA GLU A 91 -1.25 -13.02 9.77
C GLU A 91 -1.95 -11.67 9.94
N LEU A 92 -1.80 -10.76 8.96
CA LEU A 92 -2.48 -9.46 8.97
C LEU A 92 -4.00 -9.63 8.87
N GLN A 93 -4.49 -10.46 7.95
CA GLN A 93 -5.92 -10.76 7.84
C GLN A 93 -6.47 -11.31 9.15
N ARG A 94 -5.75 -12.25 9.80
CA ARG A 94 -6.16 -12.84 11.08
C ARG A 94 -6.18 -11.81 12.20
N ARG A 95 -5.26 -10.85 12.22
CA ARG A 95 -5.27 -9.73 13.19
C ARG A 95 -6.46 -8.82 12.96
N MET A 96 -6.72 -8.43 11.71
CA MET A 96 -7.88 -7.60 11.34
C MET A 96 -9.20 -8.27 11.74
N ALA A 97 -9.33 -9.59 11.56
CA ALA A 97 -10.51 -10.34 11.97
C ALA A 97 -10.69 -10.35 13.50
N ARG A 98 -9.60 -10.45 14.27
CA ARG A 98 -9.64 -10.41 15.75
C ARG A 98 -9.97 -9.02 16.28
N GLU A 99 -9.34 -7.98 15.74
CA GLU A 99 -9.59 -6.59 16.13
C GLU A 99 -11.06 -6.22 15.90
N ARG A 100 -11.65 -6.61 14.77
CA ARG A 100 -13.08 -6.41 14.51
C ARG A 100 -13.99 -7.06 15.55
N ARG A 101 -13.70 -8.29 15.96
CA ARG A 101 -14.48 -8.98 17.02
C ARG A 101 -14.34 -8.29 18.37
N ALA A 102 -13.21 -7.65 18.65
CA ALA A 102 -13.00 -6.88 19.87
C ALA A 102 -13.74 -5.52 19.85
N THR A 103 -13.94 -4.93 18.68
CA THR A 103 -14.62 -3.62 18.52
C THR A 103 -16.13 -3.73 18.29
N SER A 104 -16.67 -4.92 18.00
CA SER A 104 -18.13 -5.10 17.88
C SER A 104 -18.79 -5.16 19.27
N PRO A 105 -19.80 -4.31 19.57
CA PRO A 105 -20.56 -4.42 20.82
C PRO A 105 -21.26 -5.77 20.91
N PRO A 106 -21.42 -6.36 22.11
CA PRO A 106 -22.13 -7.62 22.28
C PRO A 106 -23.56 -7.48 21.77
N PRO A 107 -24.14 -8.55 21.18
CA PRO A 107 -25.54 -8.52 20.78
C PRO A 107 -26.38 -8.25 22.04
N THR A 108 -27.17 -7.18 22.01
CA THR A 108 -28.20 -6.92 23.01
C THR A 108 -29.23 -8.04 22.90
N ALA A 109 -28.99 -9.14 23.62
CA ALA A 109 -30.06 -10.00 24.06
C ALA A 109 -31.01 -9.13 24.89
N TYR A 110 -32.32 -9.34 24.75
CA TYR A 110 -33.42 -8.62 25.38
C TYR A 110 -33.95 -7.41 24.58
N ALA A 111 -34.98 -7.69 23.77
CA ALA A 111 -36.09 -6.80 23.45
C ALA A 111 -37.38 -7.51 23.91
#